data_AF-A0A401GRX2-F1
#
_entry.id   AF-A0A401GRX2-F1
#
_cell.length_a   1.000
_cell.length_b   1.000
_cell.length_c   1.000
_cell.angle_alpha   90.00
_cell.angle_beta   90.00
_cell.angle_gamma   90.00
#
_symmetry.space_group_name_H-M   'P 1'
#
loop_
_entity.id
_entity.type
_entity.pdbx_description
1 polymer ?
#
loop_
_entity_poly.entity_id
_entity_poly.type
_entity_poly.pdbx_seq_one_letter_code
_entity_poly.pdbx_strand_id
1 'polypeptide(L)'
;MQLSLFDPKGHLVSATMLFNIYEKVAVPHSSKLVLQMKKDKSTKCCNIKLDDLTLHSTFIAAFLTIHDITNQYVVNVQQRPAFKIGSKATAPTIETDDEFKMTLTALLKHKNCSVSVKFNVTMMDQFRHHKHVIDLDSEAADNELMHGMKVPCLDQFSDEMQLHGDIILELKQKWARQEHRGEHGNPGHCYVDPTSQHLRLNNLKLKTWARAIAVHSCGNSDLPNELGFNIQYDSHLTAAKARDHMGPQPLSAGPLLPTASQDLSAMLMMAVMPLLVSLIECQAPAASSASSVPCYSHPSILSNTPLPNFSKELRCCLRDFQTVTGINILHLEESLKVKAITPVMIRDMPVPHLCELSGALKGHMWQFQRFLQEVV
;
A
#
# COMPACT_ATOMS: atom_id res chain seq x y z
N MET A 1 1.59 0.15 21.76
CA MET A 1 1.42 -1.09 22.57
C MET A 1 0.81 -2.13 21.66
N GLN A 2 1.59 -3.07 21.12
CA GLN A 2 1.03 -4.23 20.43
C GLN A 2 0.39 -5.11 21.51
N LEU A 3 -0.85 -4.77 21.89
CA LEU A 3 -1.72 -5.70 22.57
C LEU A 3 -1.66 -7.00 21.77
N SER A 4 -1.41 -8.12 22.44
CA SER A 4 -1.40 -9.45 21.83
C SER A 4 -2.81 -9.77 21.35
N LEU A 5 -3.17 -9.19 20.21
CA LEU A 5 -4.50 -9.20 19.62
C LEU A 5 -4.92 -10.62 19.23
N PHE A 6 -3.90 -11.42 18.91
CA PHE A 6 -3.99 -12.83 18.63
C PHE A 6 -3.77 -13.62 19.93
N ASP A 7 -4.77 -14.41 20.30
CA ASP A 7 -4.72 -15.31 21.46
C ASP A 7 -5.37 -16.64 21.06
N PRO A 8 -4.74 -17.79 21.31
CA PRO A 8 -5.35 -19.10 21.07
C PRO A 8 -6.74 -19.30 21.70
N LYS A 9 -7.03 -18.60 22.80
CA LYS A 9 -8.32 -18.60 23.49
C LYS A 9 -9.31 -17.56 22.94
N GLY A 10 -8.89 -16.74 21.98
CA GLY A 10 -9.73 -15.77 21.29
C GLY A 10 -10.76 -16.42 20.37
N HIS A 11 -11.60 -15.57 19.78
CA HIS A 11 -12.66 -15.97 18.86
C HIS A 11 -12.09 -16.26 17.47
N LEU A 12 -12.57 -17.31 16.82
CA LEU A 12 -12.13 -17.65 15.47
C LEU A 12 -12.69 -16.64 14.46
N VAL A 13 -11.80 -15.84 13.88
CA VAL A 13 -12.10 -14.87 12.82
C VAL A 13 -11.58 -15.39 11.48
N SER A 14 -12.48 -15.52 10.51
CA SER A 14 -12.20 -15.88 9.11
C SER A 14 -12.22 -14.62 8.25
N ALA A 15 -11.05 -14.10 7.89
CA ALA A 15 -10.89 -12.91 7.06
C ALA A 15 -10.78 -13.29 5.57
N THR A 16 -11.77 -12.92 4.77
CA THR A 16 -11.82 -13.12 3.31
C THR A 16 -11.50 -11.82 2.59
N MET A 17 -10.36 -11.81 1.93
CA MET A 17 -9.88 -10.73 1.07
C MET A 17 -10.40 -10.94 -0.35
N LEU A 18 -11.10 -9.95 -0.91
CA LEU A 18 -11.56 -9.93 -2.30
C LEU A 18 -10.64 -9.03 -3.12
N PHE A 19 -10.14 -9.51 -4.26
CA PHE A 19 -9.22 -8.77 -5.12
C PHE A 19 -9.42 -9.14 -6.59
N ASN A 20 -8.89 -8.32 -7.48
CA ASN A 20 -8.90 -8.58 -8.92
C ASN A 20 -7.53 -9.11 -9.34
N ILE A 21 -7.53 -10.18 -10.14
CA ILE A 21 -6.34 -10.72 -10.81
C ILE A 21 -6.52 -10.47 -12.31
N TYR A 22 -5.44 -10.08 -12.98
CA TYR A 22 -5.41 -10.02 -14.44
C TYR A 22 -4.82 -11.32 -14.98
N GLU A 23 -5.65 -12.10 -15.68
CA GLU A 23 -5.26 -13.36 -16.30
C GLU A 23 -5.19 -13.17 -17.82
N LYS A 24 -4.14 -13.67 -18.46
CA LYS A 24 -4.06 -13.68 -19.93
C LYS A 24 -4.87 -14.86 -20.43
N VAL A 25 -6.04 -14.58 -21.00
CA VAL A 25 -6.94 -15.59 -21.55
C VAL A 25 -6.83 -15.59 -23.06
N ALA A 26 -6.70 -16.79 -23.66
CA ALA A 26 -6.70 -16.95 -25.10
C ALA A 26 -8.10 -16.65 -25.66
N VAL A 27 -8.18 -15.81 -26.68
CA VAL A 27 -9.44 -15.53 -27.37
C VAL A 27 -9.74 -16.67 -28.33
N PRO A 28 -10.95 -17.27 -28.30
CA PRO A 28 -11.33 -18.28 -29.27
C PRO A 28 -11.13 -17.75 -30.70
N HIS A 29 -10.41 -18.50 -31.54
CA HIS A 29 -10.10 -18.17 -32.94
C HIS A 29 -9.09 -17.04 -33.17
N SER A 30 -8.31 -16.65 -32.17
CA SER A 30 -7.21 -15.71 -32.34
C SER A 30 -5.97 -16.18 -31.59
N SER A 31 -4.79 -16.00 -32.19
CA SER A 31 -3.51 -16.19 -31.50
C SER A 31 -3.20 -15.07 -30.49
N LYS A 32 -4.05 -14.05 -30.40
CA LYS A 32 -3.90 -12.95 -29.44
C LYS A 32 -4.38 -13.35 -28.05
N LEU A 33 -3.51 -13.16 -27.05
CA LEU A 33 -3.88 -13.21 -25.64
C LEU A 33 -4.49 -11.87 -25.23
N VAL A 34 -5.63 -11.91 -24.55
CA VAL A 34 -6.28 -10.73 -23.97
C VAL A 34 -6.15 -10.81 -22.45
N LEU A 35 -5.77 -9.69 -21.82
CA LEU A 35 -5.81 -9.54 -20.37
C LEU A 35 -7.26 -9.43 -19.93
N GLN A 36 -7.76 -10.43 -19.21
CA GLN A 36 -9.08 -10.44 -18.62
C GLN A 36 -8.98 -10.24 -17.11
N MET A 37 -9.77 -9.31 -16.57
CA MET A 37 -9.88 -9.11 -15.13
C MET A 37 -10.82 -10.15 -14.53
N LYS A 38 -10.33 -10.94 -13.57
CA LYS A 38 -11.08 -11.95 -12.84
C LYS A 38 -11.11 -11.60 -11.36
N LYS A 39 -12.29 -11.68 -10.75
CA LYS A 39 -12.43 -11.54 -9.30
C LYS A 39 -11.96 -12.82 -8.62
N ASP A 40 -11.04 -12.69 -7.69
CA ASP A 40 -10.56 -13.79 -6.86
C ASP A 40 -10.70 -13.46 -5.36
N LYS A 41 -10.54 -14.48 -4.52
CA LYS A 41 -10.67 -14.37 -3.07
C LYS A 41 -9.62 -15.21 -2.34
N SER A 42 -9.13 -14.69 -1.22
CA SER A 42 -8.24 -15.41 -0.31
C SER A 42 -8.84 -15.36 1.10
N THR A 43 -9.03 -16.52 1.73
CA THR A 43 -9.56 -16.62 3.08
C THR A 43 -8.49 -17.17 4.01
N LYS A 44 -8.24 -16.44 5.11
CA LYS A 44 -7.33 -16.85 6.19
C LYS A 44 -8.06 -16.75 7.52
N CYS A 45 -7.72 -17.61 8.47
CA CYS A 45 -8.37 -17.66 9.78
C CYS A 45 -7.35 -17.42 10.89
N CYS A 46 -7.74 -16.70 11.94
CA CYS A 46 -6.94 -16.54 13.16
C CYS A 46 -7.84 -16.32 14.38
N ASN A 47 -7.33 -16.61 15.57
CA ASN A 47 -8.04 -16.35 16.82
C ASN A 47 -7.76 -14.92 17.30
N ILE A 48 -8.78 -14.09 17.40
CA ILE A 48 -8.70 -12.69 17.84
C ILE A 48 -9.51 -12.50 19.13
N LYS A 49 -8.96 -11.78 20.11
CA LYS A 49 -9.74 -11.33 21.28
C LYS A 49 -10.70 -10.22 20.88
N LEU A 50 -11.98 -10.56 20.72
CA LEU A 50 -13.02 -9.60 20.37
C LEU A 50 -13.48 -8.78 21.59
N ASP A 51 -13.36 -9.30 22.82
CA ASP A 51 -13.86 -8.63 24.02
C ASP A 51 -13.13 -7.32 24.34
N ASP A 52 -11.84 -7.25 23.95
CA ASP A 52 -10.98 -6.08 24.19
C ASP A 52 -11.03 -5.06 23.03
N LEU A 53 -11.73 -5.38 21.94
CA LEU A 53 -11.79 -4.55 20.74
C LEU A 53 -12.90 -3.51 20.85
N THR A 54 -12.57 -2.37 21.45
CA THR A 54 -13.47 -1.21 21.53
C THR A 54 -13.44 -0.33 20.28
N LEU A 55 -12.37 -0.40 19.49
CA LEU A 55 -12.14 0.45 18.33
C LEU A 55 -12.21 -0.35 17.02
N HIS A 56 -13.01 0.12 16.08
CA HIS A 56 -13.15 -0.44 14.74
C HIS A 56 -11.80 -0.44 13.98
N SER A 57 -10.97 0.60 14.13
CA SER A 57 -9.64 0.67 13.53
C SER A 57 -8.72 -0.46 13.99
N THR A 58 -8.77 -0.82 15.27
CA THR A 58 -7.95 -1.92 15.81
C THR A 58 -8.36 -3.26 15.21
N PHE A 59 -9.66 -3.46 14.98
CA PHE A 59 -10.16 -4.66 14.29
C PHE A 59 -9.75 -4.70 12.81
N ILE A 60 -9.76 -3.55 12.11
CA ILE A 60 -9.25 -3.46 10.73
C ILE A 60 -7.78 -3.83 10.67
N ALA A 61 -6.95 -3.24 11.53
CA ALA A 61 -5.54 -3.59 11.61
C ALA A 61 -5.36 -5.10 11.85
N ALA A 62 -6.16 -5.70 12.74
CA ALA A 62 -6.16 -7.13 13.02
C ALA A 62 -6.30 -8.00 11.77
N PHE A 63 -7.37 -7.79 10.99
CA PHE A 63 -7.65 -8.65 9.85
C PHE A 63 -6.72 -8.37 8.66
N LEU A 64 -6.18 -7.15 8.55
CA LEU A 64 -5.11 -6.85 7.59
C LEU A 64 -3.81 -7.55 7.98
N THR A 65 -3.52 -7.71 9.27
CA THR A 65 -2.35 -8.45 9.76
C THR A 65 -2.48 -9.94 9.46
N ILE A 66 -3.68 -10.52 9.53
CA ILE A 66 -3.93 -11.92 9.10
C ILE A 66 -3.45 -12.15 7.66
N HIS A 67 -3.61 -11.15 6.79
CA HIS A 67 -3.20 -11.21 5.38
C HIS A 67 -1.77 -10.73 5.13
N ASP A 68 -1.05 -10.27 6.15
CA ASP A 68 0.30 -9.67 6.05
C ASP A 68 0.35 -8.44 5.12
N ILE A 69 -0.72 -7.63 5.15
CA ILE A 69 -0.85 -6.42 4.32
C ILE A 69 -0.98 -5.15 5.15
N THR A 70 -0.85 -5.22 6.48
CA THR A 70 -0.96 -4.05 7.37
C THR A 70 0.00 -2.93 6.97
N ASN A 71 1.22 -3.26 6.54
CA ASN A 71 2.23 -2.28 6.09
C ASN A 71 1.87 -1.59 4.77
N GLN A 72 0.84 -2.07 4.06
CA GLN A 72 0.37 -1.49 2.80
C GLN A 72 -0.81 -0.55 3.00
N TYR A 73 -1.48 -0.53 4.16
CA TYR A 73 -2.69 0.27 4.39
C TYR A 73 -2.59 1.12 5.66
N VAL A 74 -2.91 2.41 5.54
CA VAL A 74 -3.08 3.28 6.71
C VAL A 74 -4.48 3.06 7.26
N VAL A 75 -4.58 2.58 8.50
CA VAL A 75 -5.84 2.54 9.22
C VAL A 75 -5.92 3.77 10.11
N ASN A 76 -6.53 4.84 9.61
CA ASN A 76 -6.71 6.07 10.40
C ASN A 76 -8.07 6.07 11.11
N VAL A 77 -8.20 6.78 12.22
CA VAL A 77 -9.47 6.97 12.94
C VAL A 77 -10.49 7.69 12.06
N GLN A 78 -10.05 8.61 11.20
CA GLN A 78 -10.93 9.44 10.36
C GLN A 78 -11.29 8.83 9.00
N GLN A 79 -10.47 7.93 8.48
CA GLN A 79 -10.63 7.35 7.15
C GLN A 79 -10.41 5.85 7.24
N ARG A 80 -11.50 5.09 7.13
CA ARG A 80 -11.51 3.64 7.32
C ARG A 80 -12.20 2.96 6.15
N PRO A 81 -11.67 1.82 5.69
CA PRO A 81 -12.33 1.01 4.69
C PRO A 81 -13.58 0.35 5.26
N ALA A 82 -14.67 0.42 4.50
CA ALA A 82 -15.87 -0.35 4.79
C ALA A 82 -15.61 -1.85 4.62
N PHE A 83 -16.15 -2.68 5.52
CA PHE A 83 -16.11 -4.14 5.40
C PHE A 83 -17.43 -4.76 5.81
N LYS A 84 -17.64 -6.03 5.45
CA LYS A 84 -18.81 -6.80 5.87
C LYS A 84 -18.44 -7.81 6.94
N ILE A 85 -19.26 -7.89 7.99
CA ILE A 85 -19.07 -8.84 9.09
C ILE A 85 -20.29 -9.78 9.18
N GLY A 86 -20.03 -11.08 9.14
CA GLY A 86 -21.05 -12.13 9.14
C GLY A 86 -20.84 -13.19 8.05
N SER A 87 -21.45 -14.36 8.25
CA SER A 87 -21.32 -15.52 7.34
C SER A 87 -22.25 -15.44 6.12
N LYS A 88 -23.34 -14.67 6.19
CA LYS A 88 -24.39 -14.61 5.15
C LYS A 88 -24.08 -13.57 4.06
N ALA A 89 -24.63 -13.78 2.86
CA ALA A 89 -24.50 -12.83 1.74
C ALA A 89 -25.10 -11.44 2.06
N THR A 90 -26.07 -11.41 2.98
CA THR A 90 -26.75 -10.21 3.49
C THR A 90 -26.06 -9.62 4.73
N ALA A 91 -24.78 -9.91 4.96
CA ALA A 91 -24.02 -9.31 6.05
C ALA A 91 -24.01 -7.77 5.94
N PRO A 92 -24.23 -7.03 7.04
CA PRO A 92 -24.19 -5.58 7.04
C PRO A 92 -22.78 -5.10 6.69
N THR A 93 -22.72 -4.02 5.92
CA THR A 93 -21.49 -3.24 5.73
C THR A 93 -21.32 -2.36 6.96
N ILE A 94 -20.13 -2.38 7.55
CA ILE A 94 -19.75 -1.59 8.71
C ILE A 94 -18.89 -0.43 8.22
N GLU A 95 -19.33 0.79 8.48
CA GLU A 95 -18.63 2.03 8.12
C GLU A 95 -18.26 2.83 9.38
N THR A 96 -19.06 2.75 10.44
CA THR A 96 -18.90 3.54 11.67
C THR A 96 -18.50 2.71 12.91
N ASP A 97 -17.92 3.36 13.91
CA ASP A 97 -17.60 2.74 15.21
C ASP A 97 -18.86 2.22 15.93
N ASP A 98 -19.99 2.93 15.81
CA ASP A 98 -21.25 2.55 16.45
C ASP A 98 -21.85 1.28 15.82
N GLU A 99 -21.86 1.19 14.48
CA GLU A 99 -22.25 -0.02 13.76
C GLU A 99 -21.37 -1.21 14.13
N PHE A 100 -20.06 -0.98 14.22
CA PHE A 100 -19.10 -2.00 14.65
C PHE A 100 -19.42 -2.49 16.06
N LYS A 101 -19.59 -1.56 17.02
CA LYS A 101 -19.89 -1.88 18.42
C LYS A 101 -21.23 -2.60 18.57
N MET A 102 -22.27 -2.16 17.88
CA MET A 102 -23.58 -2.83 17.90
C MET A 102 -23.48 -4.26 17.34
N THR A 103 -22.76 -4.43 16.23
CA THR A 103 -22.60 -5.73 15.60
C THR A 103 -21.75 -6.67 16.46
N LEU A 104 -20.67 -6.16 17.06
CA LEU A 104 -19.84 -6.92 17.99
C LEU A 104 -20.63 -7.34 19.25
N THR A 105 -21.43 -6.44 19.81
CA THR A 105 -22.31 -6.75 20.95
C THR A 105 -23.32 -7.84 20.61
N ALA A 106 -23.87 -7.83 19.38
CA ALA A 106 -24.77 -8.89 18.93
C ALA A 106 -24.03 -10.23 18.74
N LEU A 107 -22.82 -10.20 18.17
CA LEU A 107 -21.99 -11.38 17.94
C LEU A 107 -21.52 -12.04 19.24
N LEU A 108 -21.11 -11.25 20.24
CA LEU A 108 -20.63 -11.75 21.54
C LEU A 108 -21.72 -12.36 22.43
N LYS A 109 -23.01 -12.16 22.11
CA LYS A 109 -24.10 -12.87 22.80
C LYS A 109 -24.09 -14.38 22.52
N HIS A 110 -23.41 -14.82 21.47
CA HIS A 110 -23.28 -16.22 21.12
C HIS A 110 -22.01 -16.83 21.71
N LYS A 111 -22.15 -17.87 22.53
CA LYS A 111 -21.02 -18.56 23.21
C LYS A 111 -19.94 -19.08 22.24
N ASN A 112 -20.35 -19.50 21.04
CA ASN A 112 -19.47 -20.01 19.99
C ASN A 112 -19.55 -19.10 18.77
N CYS A 113 -19.02 -17.89 18.89
CA CYS A 113 -19.04 -16.93 17.79
C CYS A 113 -17.89 -17.17 16.82
N SER A 114 -18.20 -17.58 15.59
CA SER A 114 -17.28 -17.52 14.46
C SER A 114 -17.61 -16.29 13.62
N VAL A 115 -16.61 -15.42 13.45
CA VAL A 115 -16.78 -14.16 12.74
C VAL A 115 -16.17 -14.30 11.35
N SER A 116 -16.98 -14.11 10.31
CA SER A 116 -16.49 -14.00 8.94
C SER A 116 -16.40 -12.54 8.54
N VAL A 117 -15.24 -12.08 8.12
CA VAL A 117 -15.03 -10.71 7.61
C VAL A 117 -14.78 -10.77 6.12
N LYS A 118 -15.42 -9.90 5.34
CA LYS A 118 -15.18 -9.75 3.90
C LYS A 118 -14.82 -8.29 3.61
N PHE A 119 -13.67 -8.08 2.98
CA PHE A 119 -13.23 -6.76 2.54
C PHE A 119 -12.72 -6.81 1.09
N ASN A 120 -12.84 -5.69 0.38
CA ASN A 120 -12.46 -5.60 -1.03
C ASN A 120 -11.24 -4.69 -1.18
N VAL A 121 -10.09 -5.29 -1.51
CA VAL A 121 -8.79 -4.61 -1.69
C VAL A 121 -8.88 -3.50 -2.73
N THR A 122 -9.67 -3.70 -3.79
CA THR A 122 -9.88 -2.70 -4.86
C THR A 122 -10.57 -1.44 -4.36
N MET A 123 -11.52 -1.60 -3.43
CA MET A 123 -12.21 -0.47 -2.79
C MET A 123 -11.37 0.15 -1.67
N MET A 124 -10.32 -0.55 -1.24
CA MET A 124 -9.40 -0.08 -0.21
C MET A 124 -8.24 0.75 -0.76
N ASP A 125 -8.12 0.90 -2.08
CA ASP A 125 -6.95 1.52 -2.72
C ASP A 125 -6.70 2.96 -2.23
N GLN A 126 -7.77 3.71 -1.95
CA GLN A 126 -7.69 5.06 -1.37
C GLN A 126 -7.06 5.11 0.04
N PHE A 127 -7.05 3.99 0.77
CA PHE A 127 -6.45 3.88 2.11
C PHE A 127 -5.08 3.20 2.07
N ARG A 128 -4.62 2.79 0.88
CA ARG A 128 -3.29 2.23 0.74
C ARG A 128 -2.30 3.32 1.17
N HIS A 129 -1.27 2.94 1.92
CA HIS A 129 -0.07 3.76 2.01
C HIS A 129 0.31 4.02 0.56
N HIS A 130 0.06 5.24 0.08
CA HIS A 130 0.66 5.73 -1.14
C HIS A 130 2.14 5.87 -0.80
N LYS A 131 2.86 4.73 -0.72
CA LYS A 131 4.18 4.71 -1.32
C LYS A 131 3.86 5.14 -2.73
N HIS A 132 4.30 6.34 -3.11
CA HIS A 132 4.50 6.67 -4.50
C HIS A 132 5.47 5.62 -5.03
N VAL A 133 4.96 4.41 -5.31
CA VAL A 133 5.51 3.53 -6.31
C VAL A 133 5.19 4.32 -7.55
N ILE A 134 6.14 5.17 -7.92
CA ILE A 134 6.20 5.77 -9.22
C ILE A 134 5.98 4.58 -10.16
N ASP A 135 4.83 4.56 -10.82
CA ASP A 135 4.54 3.57 -11.84
C ASP A 135 5.50 3.89 -13.00
N LEU A 136 6.71 3.31 -12.93
CA LEU A 136 7.85 3.67 -13.78
C LEU A 136 7.64 3.24 -15.25
N ASP A 137 6.59 2.47 -15.53
CA ASP A 137 6.13 2.15 -16.90
C ASP A 137 5.06 3.12 -17.41
N SER A 138 4.50 3.97 -16.54
CA SER A 138 3.67 5.09 -16.98
C SER A 138 4.59 6.21 -17.44
N GLU A 139 4.40 6.75 -18.66
CA GLU A 139 5.11 7.94 -19.15
C GLU A 139 4.97 9.16 -18.22
N ALA A 140 4.07 9.10 -17.22
CA ALA A 140 3.97 10.06 -16.14
C ALA A 140 5.17 10.04 -15.16
N ALA A 141 5.93 8.94 -15.06
CA ALA A 141 7.11 8.84 -14.21
C ALA A 141 8.25 9.76 -14.66
N ASP A 142 8.40 9.97 -15.97
CA ASP A 142 9.40 10.90 -16.51
C ASP A 142 9.04 12.38 -16.18
N ASN A 143 7.78 12.69 -15.81
CA ASN A 143 7.36 14.03 -15.36
C ASN A 143 7.70 14.34 -13.90
N GLU A 144 7.98 13.34 -13.05
CA GLU A 144 8.36 13.59 -11.65
C GLU A 144 9.82 14.08 -11.55
N LEU A 145 10.70 13.60 -12.44
CA LEU A 145 12.08 14.09 -12.58
C LEU A 145 12.16 15.58 -12.95
N MET A 146 11.11 16.15 -13.56
CA MET A 146 11.05 17.59 -13.88
C MET A 146 10.92 18.49 -12.64
N HIS A 147 10.42 17.96 -11.52
CA HIS A 147 10.12 18.80 -10.35
C HIS A 147 11.26 18.88 -9.32
N GLY A 148 12.39 18.17 -9.53
CA GLY A 148 13.69 18.43 -8.90
C GLY A 148 13.79 18.39 -7.36
N MET A 149 12.71 18.11 -6.63
CA MET A 149 12.69 18.26 -5.17
C MET A 149 13.11 17.01 -4.38
N LYS A 150 13.33 15.86 -5.03
CA LYS A 150 13.73 14.62 -4.35
C LYS A 150 14.77 13.85 -5.13
N VAL A 151 15.82 13.41 -4.43
CA VAL A 151 16.81 12.46 -4.93
C VAL A 151 16.19 11.05 -4.83
N PRO A 152 16.03 10.32 -5.95
CA PRO A 152 15.54 8.93 -5.90
C PRO A 152 16.45 8.05 -5.04
N CYS A 153 15.88 7.31 -4.08
CA CYS A 153 16.65 6.36 -3.28
C CYS A 153 16.97 5.12 -4.13
N LEU A 154 18.25 4.78 -4.28
CA LEU A 154 18.71 3.65 -5.11
C LEU A 154 18.13 2.31 -4.65
N ASP A 155 17.94 2.12 -3.34
CA ASP A 155 17.36 0.90 -2.76
C ASP A 155 15.91 0.60 -3.19
N GLN A 156 15.24 1.56 -3.86
CA GLN A 156 13.86 1.39 -4.35
C GLN A 156 13.81 0.84 -5.78
N PHE A 157 14.93 0.83 -6.50
CA PHE A 157 15.02 0.26 -7.84
C PHE A 157 15.35 -1.22 -7.75
N SER A 158 14.69 -2.05 -8.56
CA SER A 158 15.05 -3.46 -8.67
C SER A 158 16.49 -3.61 -9.15
N ASP A 159 17.13 -4.73 -8.82
CA ASP A 159 18.49 -5.04 -9.29
C ASP A 159 18.59 -4.95 -10.83
N GLU A 160 17.52 -5.33 -11.54
CA GLU A 160 17.42 -5.20 -12.99
C GLU A 160 17.44 -3.73 -13.45
N MET A 161 16.73 -2.84 -12.75
CA MET A 161 16.75 -1.40 -13.07
C MET A 161 18.09 -0.75 -12.71
N GLN A 162 18.73 -1.17 -11.62
CA GLN A 162 20.07 -0.71 -11.26
C GLN A 162 21.10 -1.12 -12.33
N LEU A 163 21.02 -2.37 -12.78
CA LEU A 163 21.84 -2.90 -13.88
C LEU A 163 21.66 -2.08 -15.16
N HIS A 164 20.42 -1.73 -15.53
CA HIS A 164 20.17 -0.84 -16.67
C HIS A 164 20.80 0.54 -16.47
N GLY A 165 20.79 1.08 -15.25
CA GLY A 165 21.42 2.35 -14.90
C GLY A 165 22.92 2.35 -15.20
N ASP A 166 23.64 1.33 -14.77
CA ASP A 166 25.08 1.19 -14.99
C ASP A 166 25.39 1.09 -16.49
N ILE A 167 24.65 0.25 -17.23
CA ILE A 167 24.82 0.12 -18.68
C ILE A 167 24.55 1.46 -19.40
N ILE A 168 23.53 2.24 -18.97
CA ILE A 168 23.26 3.56 -19.53
C ILE A 168 24.43 4.53 -19.30
N LEU A 169 25.05 4.49 -18.11
CA LEU A 169 26.22 5.34 -17.80
C LEU A 169 27.41 4.96 -18.68
N GLU A 170 27.68 3.67 -18.88
CA GLU A 170 28.72 3.19 -19.79
C GLU A 170 28.46 3.63 -21.25
N LEU A 171 27.21 3.50 -21.72
CA LEU A 171 26.82 3.95 -23.06
C LEU A 171 26.99 5.46 -23.22
N LYS A 172 26.62 6.26 -22.20
CA LYS A 172 26.83 7.71 -22.21
C LYS A 172 28.31 8.06 -22.26
N GLN A 173 29.16 7.36 -21.49
CA GLN A 173 30.61 7.59 -21.51
C GLN A 173 31.23 7.26 -22.87
N LYS A 174 30.84 6.12 -23.48
CA LYS A 174 31.37 5.65 -24.76
C LYS A 174 30.96 6.53 -25.94
N TRP A 175 29.75 7.09 -25.91
CA TRP A 175 29.14 7.81 -27.04
C TRP A 175 28.95 9.31 -26.79
N ALA A 176 29.72 9.89 -25.86
CA ALA A 176 29.75 11.33 -25.63
C ALA A 176 30.39 12.05 -26.83
N ARG A 177 29.70 13.05 -27.40
CA ARG A 177 30.25 13.92 -28.44
C ARG A 177 30.06 15.40 -28.11
N GLN A 178 31.07 16.20 -28.40
CA GLN A 178 31.04 17.65 -28.20
C GLN A 178 30.25 18.41 -29.27
N GLU A 179 30.13 17.82 -30.47
CA GLU A 179 29.47 18.44 -31.63
C GLU A 179 27.96 18.63 -31.43
N HIS A 180 27.34 17.72 -30.67
CA HIS A 180 25.91 17.78 -30.36
C HIS A 180 25.74 18.32 -28.96
N ARG A 181 24.94 19.36 -28.76
CA ARG A 181 24.55 19.82 -27.43
C ARG A 181 23.22 19.19 -27.05
N GLY A 182 23.12 18.66 -25.84
CA GLY A 182 21.86 18.28 -25.22
C GLY A 182 20.98 19.51 -24.96
N GLU A 183 19.73 19.27 -24.56
CA GLU A 183 18.74 20.32 -24.31
C GLU A 183 19.20 21.34 -23.25
N HIS A 184 20.08 20.93 -22.34
CA HIS A 184 20.65 21.78 -21.29
C HIS A 184 22.05 22.31 -21.62
N GLY A 185 22.50 22.22 -22.87
CA GLY A 185 23.84 22.69 -23.28
C GLY A 185 25.01 21.76 -22.92
N ASN A 186 24.76 20.67 -22.18
CA ASN A 186 25.72 19.61 -21.91
C ASN A 186 26.11 18.85 -23.20
N PRO A 187 27.27 18.18 -23.25
CA PRO A 187 27.61 17.28 -24.36
C PRO A 187 26.50 16.26 -24.62
N GLY A 188 26.07 16.15 -25.86
CA GLY A 188 25.08 15.19 -26.31
C GLY A 188 25.69 13.80 -26.47
N HIS A 189 24.82 12.80 -26.58
CA HIS A 189 25.19 11.41 -26.80
C HIS A 189 24.70 10.99 -28.18
N CYS A 190 25.59 10.46 -29.01
CA CYS A 190 25.21 9.97 -30.33
C CYS A 190 26.04 8.75 -30.74
N TYR A 191 25.35 7.75 -31.28
CA TYR A 191 25.98 6.61 -31.94
C TYR A 191 26.37 7.01 -33.36
N VAL A 192 27.53 6.55 -33.83
CA VAL A 192 28.01 6.84 -35.18
C VAL A 192 28.11 5.55 -35.93
N ASP A 193 27.31 5.45 -36.97
CA ASP A 193 27.27 4.25 -37.78
C ASP A 193 28.52 4.14 -38.69
N PRO A 194 28.73 2.99 -39.35
CA PRO A 194 29.82 2.84 -40.32
C PRO A 194 29.75 3.81 -41.50
N THR A 195 28.58 4.43 -41.76
CA THR A 195 28.40 5.44 -42.81
C THR A 195 28.72 6.87 -42.35
N SER A 196 29.25 7.02 -41.12
CA SER A 196 29.52 8.31 -40.47
C SER A 196 28.28 9.16 -40.20
N GLN A 197 27.09 8.56 -40.21
CA GLN A 197 25.84 9.19 -39.79
C GLN A 197 25.68 9.10 -38.28
N HIS A 198 25.18 10.18 -37.70
CA HIS A 198 24.96 10.28 -36.26
C HIS A 198 23.52 9.96 -35.90
N LEU A 199 23.33 9.00 -35.00
CA LEU A 199 22.06 8.70 -34.37
C LEU A 199 22.05 9.28 -32.95
N ARG A 200 21.24 10.31 -32.72
CA ARG A 200 21.09 10.92 -31.39
C ARG A 200 20.46 9.93 -30.41
N LEU A 201 21.10 9.75 -29.26
CA LEU A 201 20.68 8.86 -28.18
C LEU A 201 19.95 9.67 -27.11
N ASN A 202 18.61 9.62 -27.10
CA ASN A 202 17.80 10.14 -26.00
C ASN A 202 17.69 9.09 -24.86
N ASN A 203 17.13 9.47 -23.72
CA ASN A 203 17.00 8.55 -22.58
C ASN A 203 16.19 7.29 -22.92
N LEU A 204 15.17 7.40 -23.79
CA LEU A 204 14.37 6.25 -24.23
C LEU A 204 15.21 5.24 -25.03
N LYS A 205 16.00 5.72 -26.00
CA LYS A 205 16.94 4.89 -26.78
C LYS A 205 18.00 4.27 -25.88
N LEU A 206 18.55 5.03 -24.93
CA LEU A 206 19.53 4.49 -23.97
C LEU A 206 18.92 3.39 -23.08
N LYS A 207 17.69 3.58 -22.56
CA LYS A 207 16.96 2.56 -21.79
C LYS A 207 16.73 1.29 -22.63
N THR A 208 16.31 1.45 -23.89
CA THR A 208 16.07 0.32 -24.82
C THR A 208 17.38 -0.42 -25.12
N TRP A 209 18.48 0.29 -25.34
CA TRP A 209 19.79 -0.32 -25.56
C TRP A 209 20.28 -1.07 -24.32
N ALA A 210 20.18 -0.47 -23.14
CA ALA A 210 20.59 -1.10 -21.90
C ALA A 210 19.84 -2.41 -21.63
N ARG A 211 18.52 -2.43 -21.91
CA ARG A 211 17.71 -3.65 -21.84
C ARG A 211 18.18 -4.72 -22.82
N ALA A 212 18.50 -4.35 -24.06
CA ALA A 212 18.99 -5.29 -25.06
C ALA A 212 20.36 -5.89 -24.67
N ILE A 213 21.25 -5.07 -24.10
CA ILE A 213 22.54 -5.56 -23.56
C ILE A 213 22.32 -6.49 -22.36
N ALA A 214 21.42 -6.14 -21.44
CA ALA A 214 21.12 -6.95 -20.24
C ALA A 214 20.53 -8.33 -20.60
N VAL A 215 19.78 -8.42 -21.69
CA VAL A 215 19.22 -9.69 -22.21
C VAL A 215 20.24 -10.41 -23.13
N HIS A 216 21.44 -9.87 -23.30
CA HIS A 216 22.48 -10.37 -24.21
C HIS A 216 22.01 -10.46 -25.69
N SER A 217 21.03 -9.65 -26.09
CA SER A 217 20.53 -9.61 -27.47
C SER A 217 21.37 -8.68 -28.36
N CYS A 218 22.16 -7.77 -27.79
CA CYS A 218 23.18 -7.01 -28.50
C CYS A 218 24.44 -6.78 -27.63
N GLY A 219 25.58 -6.56 -28.28
CA GLY A 219 26.83 -6.21 -27.61
C GLY A 219 26.97 -4.70 -27.36
N ASN A 220 27.92 -4.30 -26.51
CA ASN A 220 28.17 -2.90 -26.15
C ASN A 220 28.56 -1.98 -27.34
N SER A 221 28.83 -2.55 -28.52
CA SER A 221 29.21 -1.81 -29.73
C SER A 221 28.13 -1.78 -30.80
N ASP A 222 27.11 -2.63 -30.71
CA ASP A 222 26.12 -2.81 -31.77
C ASP A 222 24.77 -2.28 -31.31
N LEU A 223 24.12 -1.49 -32.17
CA LEU A 223 22.77 -1.02 -31.91
C LEU A 223 21.79 -2.21 -31.87
N PRO A 224 20.80 -2.20 -30.96
CA PRO A 224 19.72 -3.18 -30.99
C PRO A 224 19.00 -3.12 -32.33
N ASN A 225 18.76 -4.28 -32.94
CA ASN A 225 18.07 -4.39 -34.23
C ASN A 225 16.54 -4.17 -34.12
N GLU A 226 16.07 -3.65 -32.99
CA GLU A 226 14.66 -3.44 -32.69
C GLU A 226 14.12 -2.19 -33.39
N LEU A 227 12.85 -2.23 -33.81
CA LEU A 227 12.16 -1.17 -34.57
C LEU A 227 12.30 0.24 -33.97
N GLY A 228 12.52 0.36 -32.66
CA GLY A 228 12.66 1.65 -31.96
C GLY A 228 13.92 2.45 -32.31
N PHE A 229 14.97 1.83 -32.87
CA PHE A 229 16.17 2.53 -33.34
C PHE A 229 16.07 3.00 -34.78
N ASN A 230 15.07 2.52 -35.52
CA ASN A 230 14.93 2.73 -36.96
C ASN A 230 13.95 3.85 -37.32
N ILE A 231 13.42 4.58 -36.32
CA ILE A 231 12.47 5.67 -36.56
C ILE A 231 13.25 6.94 -36.90
N GLN A 232 13.52 7.07 -38.20
CA GLN A 232 13.52 8.31 -38.97
C GLN A 232 14.44 9.44 -38.46
N TYR A 233 15.52 9.66 -39.20
CA TYR A 233 16.45 10.78 -39.12
C TYR A 233 15.78 12.07 -38.62
N ASP A 234 16.28 12.57 -37.49
CA ASP A 234 15.79 13.71 -36.70
C ASP A 234 16.02 15.06 -37.40
N SER A 235 15.58 15.20 -38.65
CA SER A 235 15.72 16.42 -39.45
C SER A 235 14.44 17.26 -39.51
N HIS A 236 13.33 16.82 -38.89
CA HIS A 236 12.03 17.49 -39.00
C HIS A 236 11.39 17.96 -37.67
N LEU A 237 12.02 17.74 -36.51
CA LEU A 237 11.43 18.09 -35.20
C LEU A 237 11.86 19.44 -34.62
N THR A 238 12.59 20.29 -35.35
CA THR A 238 12.96 21.64 -34.88
C THR A 238 11.88 22.72 -35.02
N ALA A 239 10.67 22.40 -35.50
CA ALA A 239 9.56 23.34 -35.46
C ALA A 239 8.71 23.13 -34.20
N ALA A 240 9.00 23.89 -33.14
CA ALA A 240 8.16 24.00 -31.95
C ALA A 240 6.74 24.44 -32.35
N LYS A 241 5.81 23.49 -32.44
CA LYS A 241 4.41 23.77 -32.70
C LYS A 241 3.79 24.35 -31.42
N ALA A 242 3.43 25.63 -31.45
CA ALA A 242 2.68 26.28 -30.38
C ALA A 242 1.38 25.51 -30.10
N ARG A 243 1.20 25.10 -28.84
CA ARG A 243 0.10 24.24 -28.40
C ARG A 243 -1.03 25.14 -27.88
N ASP A 244 -1.85 25.66 -28.79
CA ASP A 244 -3.04 26.41 -28.41
C ASP A 244 -4.03 25.50 -27.65
N HIS A 245 -4.30 25.88 -26.41
CA HIS A 245 -5.36 25.33 -25.58
C HIS A 245 -6.70 25.91 -26.04
N MET A 246 -7.45 25.17 -26.85
CA MET A 246 -8.88 25.40 -27.07
C MET A 246 -9.68 24.43 -26.21
N GLY A 247 -10.52 24.99 -25.33
CA GLY A 247 -11.32 24.29 -24.34
C GLY A 247 -12.49 23.46 -24.92
N PRO A 248 -13.25 22.78 -24.04
CA PRO A 248 -14.18 21.72 -24.42
C PRO A 248 -15.53 22.26 -24.93
N GLN A 249 -15.96 21.78 -26.10
CA GLN A 249 -17.34 21.94 -26.58
C GLN A 249 -18.26 20.83 -26.05
N PRO A 250 -19.56 21.12 -25.83
CA PRO A 250 -20.54 20.19 -25.31
C PRO A 250 -21.05 19.20 -26.37
N LEU A 251 -21.32 17.97 -25.93
CA LEU A 251 -21.84 16.85 -26.70
C LEU A 251 -23.31 17.05 -27.09
N SER A 252 -23.63 16.76 -28.35
CA SER A 252 -24.98 16.74 -28.92
C SER A 252 -25.58 15.34 -28.83
N ALA A 253 -26.86 15.28 -28.46
CA ALA A 253 -27.65 14.08 -28.24
C ALA A 253 -28.29 13.54 -29.53
N GLY A 254 -28.43 12.22 -29.65
CA GLY A 254 -29.23 11.55 -30.68
C GLY A 254 -29.40 10.03 -30.43
N PRO A 255 -30.46 9.37 -30.95
CA PRO A 255 -31.30 8.47 -30.14
C PRO A 255 -31.32 6.95 -30.49
N LEU A 256 -31.80 6.21 -29.46
CA LEU A 256 -32.31 4.84 -29.25
C LEU A 256 -32.84 3.96 -30.41
N LEU A 257 -32.68 2.62 -30.26
CA LEU A 257 -33.63 1.47 -30.49
C LEU A 257 -32.89 0.09 -30.37
N PRO A 258 -33.55 -1.10 -30.31
CA PRO A 258 -34.45 -1.62 -29.27
C PRO A 258 -34.02 -2.98 -28.63
N THR A 259 -34.54 -3.14 -27.41
CA THR A 259 -35.02 -4.31 -26.63
C THR A 259 -34.93 -5.74 -27.21
N ALA A 260 -34.27 -6.62 -26.45
CA ALA A 260 -34.54 -8.07 -26.46
C ALA A 260 -35.18 -8.48 -25.12
N SER A 261 -36.41 -9.00 -25.21
CA SER A 261 -37.21 -9.55 -24.12
C SER A 261 -36.56 -10.83 -23.59
N GLN A 262 -36.10 -10.83 -22.34
CA GLN A 262 -35.75 -12.04 -21.61
C GLN A 262 -36.79 -12.31 -20.52
N ASP A 263 -37.25 -13.55 -20.51
CA ASP A 263 -38.37 -14.06 -19.73
C ASP A 263 -38.06 -14.07 -18.22
N LEU A 264 -38.57 -13.06 -17.52
CA LEU A 264 -38.40 -12.83 -16.07
C LEU A 264 -38.87 -14.02 -15.20
N SER A 265 -39.77 -14.86 -15.72
CA SER A 265 -40.33 -15.99 -14.98
C SER A 265 -39.29 -17.09 -14.73
N ALA A 266 -38.39 -17.34 -15.70
CA ALA A 266 -37.33 -18.33 -15.58
C ALA A 266 -36.23 -17.90 -14.59
N MET A 267 -35.94 -16.60 -14.53
CA MET A 267 -34.96 -16.04 -13.60
C MET A 267 -35.46 -16.08 -12.14
N LEU A 268 -36.77 -15.90 -11.94
CA LEU A 268 -37.38 -15.98 -10.60
C LEU A 268 -37.36 -17.40 -10.06
N MET A 269 -37.67 -18.42 -10.87
CA MET A 269 -37.69 -19.83 -10.44
C MET A 269 -36.29 -20.35 -10.05
N MET A 270 -35.23 -19.89 -10.72
CA MET A 270 -33.84 -20.24 -10.40
C MET A 270 -33.35 -19.62 -9.08
N ALA A 271 -33.89 -18.46 -8.68
CA ALA A 271 -33.46 -17.76 -7.48
C ALA A 271 -34.08 -18.33 -6.18
N VAL A 272 -35.25 -18.99 -6.26
CA VAL A 272 -36.01 -19.41 -5.08
C VAL A 272 -35.67 -20.83 -4.61
N MET A 273 -35.15 -21.70 -5.51
CA MET A 273 -34.81 -23.09 -5.18
C MET A 273 -33.79 -23.27 -4.04
N PRO A 274 -32.70 -22.49 -3.93
CA PRO A 274 -31.75 -22.65 -2.83
C PRO A 274 -32.30 -22.22 -1.46
N LEU A 275 -33.28 -21.31 -1.44
CA LEU A 275 -33.88 -20.79 -0.20
C LEU A 275 -34.78 -21.82 0.49
N LEU A 276 -35.42 -22.71 -0.27
CA LEU A 276 -36.27 -23.76 0.29
C LEU A 276 -35.47 -24.88 0.96
N VAL A 277 -34.29 -25.21 0.44
CA VAL A 277 -33.37 -26.19 1.05
C VAL A 277 -32.83 -25.69 2.40
N SER A 278 -32.68 -24.37 2.55
CA SER A 278 -32.14 -23.74 3.77
C SER A 278 -33.12 -23.72 4.95
N LEU A 279 -34.42 -23.95 4.69
CA LEU A 279 -35.48 -23.88 5.70
C LEU A 279 -35.79 -25.24 6.36
N ILE A 280 -35.24 -26.33 5.82
CA ILE A 280 -35.54 -27.70 6.31
C ILE A 280 -34.56 -28.14 7.43
N GLU A 281 -33.42 -27.48 7.61
CA GLU A 281 -32.31 -28.01 8.44
C GLU A 281 -32.19 -27.48 9.89
N CYS A 282 -33.07 -26.62 10.40
CA CYS A 282 -32.89 -26.07 11.74
C CYS A 282 -34.15 -26.16 12.62
N GLN A 283 -34.41 -27.36 13.14
CA GLN A 283 -35.19 -27.54 14.37
C GLN A 283 -34.48 -28.50 15.34
N ALA A 284 -33.89 -27.95 16.40
CA ALA A 284 -33.77 -28.61 17.69
C ALA A 284 -33.66 -27.56 18.82
N PRO A 285 -34.24 -27.80 20.03
CA PRO A 285 -34.56 -26.74 20.98
C PRO A 285 -33.70 -26.70 22.25
N ALA A 286 -33.65 -25.48 22.81
CA ALA A 286 -33.61 -25.09 24.23
C ALA A 286 -32.40 -25.45 25.12
N ALA A 287 -31.87 -24.44 25.83
CA ALA A 287 -32.14 -24.28 27.27
C ALA A 287 -31.46 -23.02 27.86
N SER A 288 -32.22 -22.30 28.67
CA SER A 288 -31.91 -21.07 29.41
C SER A 288 -30.91 -21.25 30.55
N SER A 289 -30.18 -20.19 30.90
CA SER A 289 -30.08 -19.67 32.28
C SER A 289 -29.25 -18.38 32.36
N ALA A 290 -29.77 -17.44 33.14
CA ALA A 290 -29.27 -16.09 33.38
C ALA A 290 -28.33 -16.03 34.59
N SER A 291 -27.44 -15.02 34.64
CA SER A 291 -27.22 -14.18 35.84
C SER A 291 -26.28 -13.02 35.50
N SER A 292 -26.67 -11.81 35.91
CA SER A 292 -26.00 -10.52 35.68
C SER A 292 -25.29 -10.04 36.95
N VAL A 293 -24.10 -9.42 36.81
CA VAL A 293 -23.47 -8.60 37.85
C VAL A 293 -22.98 -7.28 37.21
N PRO A 294 -23.28 -6.10 37.79
CA PRO A 294 -22.85 -4.81 37.27
C PRO A 294 -21.49 -4.39 37.85
N CYS A 295 -20.61 -3.79 37.05
CA CYS A 295 -19.43 -3.12 37.57
C CYS A 295 -19.16 -1.78 36.85
N TYR A 296 -18.67 -0.85 37.64
CA TYR A 296 -18.73 0.60 37.52
C TYR A 296 -17.94 1.20 36.35
N SER A 297 -18.55 2.22 35.73
CA SER A 297 -17.97 3.11 34.72
C SER A 297 -17.22 4.27 35.37
N HIS A 298 -15.97 4.48 34.95
CA HIS A 298 -15.23 5.74 35.19
C HIS A 298 -15.34 6.64 33.95
N PRO A 299 -15.66 7.94 34.11
CA PRO A 299 -15.67 8.89 33.01
C PRO A 299 -14.26 9.48 32.80
N SER A 300 -13.71 9.35 31.60
CA SER A 300 -12.51 10.09 31.18
C SER A 300 -12.92 11.37 30.46
N ILE A 301 -12.68 12.49 31.14
CA ILE A 301 -12.89 13.86 30.66
C ILE A 301 -11.72 14.24 29.75
N LEU A 302 -12.02 14.63 28.51
CA LEU A 302 -11.12 15.36 27.61
C LEU A 302 -10.80 16.73 28.25
N SER A 303 -9.54 16.95 28.62
CA SER A 303 -9.08 18.22 29.19
C SER A 303 -7.93 18.79 28.38
N ASN A 304 -8.12 20.00 27.85
CA ASN A 304 -7.13 20.87 27.24
C ASN A 304 -6.05 21.23 28.26
N THR A 305 -5.09 20.33 28.47
CA THR A 305 -3.97 20.56 29.39
C THR A 305 -2.86 21.37 28.71
N PRO A 306 -2.20 22.27 29.46
CA PRO A 306 -1.06 23.05 28.96
C PRO A 306 0.03 22.11 28.46
N LEU A 307 0.75 22.54 27.42
CA LEU A 307 1.84 21.80 26.78
C LEU A 307 2.66 21.06 27.85
N PRO A 308 2.66 19.71 27.85
CA PRO A 308 3.27 18.96 28.93
C PRO A 308 4.74 19.34 29.04
N ASN A 309 5.20 19.51 30.28
CA ASN A 309 6.58 19.85 30.54
C ASN A 309 7.48 18.74 29.97
N PHE A 310 8.16 19.02 28.85
CA PHE A 310 9.00 18.08 28.11
C PHE A 310 9.98 17.30 28.99
N SER A 311 10.48 17.93 30.06
CA SER A 311 11.42 17.29 30.98
C SER A 311 10.77 16.16 31.80
N LYS A 312 9.47 16.29 32.12
CA LYS A 312 8.75 15.26 32.90
C LYS A 312 8.43 14.04 32.05
N GLU A 313 8.09 14.24 30.77
CA GLU A 313 7.75 13.13 29.86
C GLU A 313 8.95 12.23 29.58
N LEU A 314 10.12 12.81 29.30
CA LEU A 314 11.34 12.02 29.02
C LEU A 314 11.76 11.19 30.24
N ARG A 315 11.80 11.79 31.44
CA ARG A 315 12.16 11.08 32.68
C ARG A 315 11.20 9.94 33.01
N CYS A 316 9.90 10.12 32.77
CA CYS A 316 8.92 9.05 32.94
C CYS A 316 9.16 7.92 31.93
N CYS A 317 9.32 8.24 30.64
CA CYS A 317 9.59 7.23 29.60
C CYS A 317 10.85 6.41 29.89
N LEU A 318 11.94 7.05 30.35
CA LEU A 318 13.19 6.34 30.68
C LEU A 318 13.03 5.42 31.91
N ARG A 319 12.23 5.81 32.91
CA ARG A 319 11.93 4.98 34.08
C ARG A 319 11.02 3.81 33.73
N ASP A 320 10.01 4.04 32.88
CA ASP A 320 9.12 2.98 32.41
C ASP A 320 9.90 1.97 31.58
N PHE A 321 10.79 2.42 30.69
CA PHE A 321 11.69 1.57 29.94
C PHE A 321 12.59 0.72 30.84
N GLN A 322 13.21 1.32 31.86
CA GLN A 322 14.03 0.60 32.83
C GLN A 322 13.21 -0.46 33.58
N THR A 323 11.98 -0.13 33.97
CA THR A 323 11.09 -1.04 34.70
C THR A 323 10.69 -2.24 33.84
N VAL A 324 10.41 -2.02 32.55
CA VAL A 324 9.96 -3.07 31.62
C VAL A 324 11.11 -3.95 31.13
N THR A 325 12.29 -3.37 30.86
CA THR A 325 13.40 -4.08 30.21
C THR A 325 14.56 -4.44 31.14
N GLY A 326 14.63 -3.83 32.32
CA GLY A 326 15.77 -3.94 33.23
C GLY A 326 17.01 -3.14 32.80
N ILE A 327 16.98 -2.43 31.66
CA ILE A 327 18.13 -1.69 31.14
C ILE A 327 18.13 -0.26 31.69
N ASN A 328 19.21 0.10 32.38
CA ASN A 328 19.36 1.43 32.96
C ASN A 328 20.02 2.41 31.96
N ILE A 329 19.20 3.25 31.33
CA ILE A 329 19.64 4.40 30.51
C ILE A 329 19.25 5.76 31.11
N LEU A 330 18.94 5.82 32.41
CA LEU A 330 18.55 7.07 33.07
C LEU A 330 19.63 8.15 33.01
N HIS A 331 20.90 7.74 32.95
CA HIS A 331 22.04 8.66 32.82
C HIS A 331 22.02 9.48 31.52
N LEU A 332 21.24 9.07 30.50
CA LEU A 332 21.11 9.79 29.24
C LEU A 332 20.16 10.99 29.32
N GLU A 333 19.37 11.12 30.40
CA GLU A 333 18.33 12.14 30.54
C GLU A 333 18.89 13.55 30.29
N GLU A 334 20.01 13.90 30.91
CA GLU A 334 20.60 15.24 30.79
C GLU A 334 21.10 15.52 29.38
N SER A 335 21.76 14.54 28.73
CA SER A 335 22.27 14.69 27.36
C SER A 335 21.14 14.90 26.34
N LEU A 336 20.06 14.10 26.46
CA LEU A 336 18.88 14.22 25.60
C LEU A 336 18.14 15.54 25.85
N LYS A 337 18.03 15.96 27.11
CA LYS A 337 17.36 17.20 27.51
C LYS A 337 18.11 18.45 27.03
N VAL A 338 19.43 18.50 27.19
CA VAL A 338 20.27 19.61 26.70
C VAL A 338 20.11 19.80 25.19
N LYS A 339 19.88 18.71 24.45
CA LYS A 339 19.66 18.71 23.00
C LYS A 339 18.19 18.86 22.58
N ALA A 340 17.29 19.07 23.54
CA ALA A 340 15.84 19.16 23.33
C ALA A 340 15.24 17.96 22.56
N ILE A 341 15.80 16.76 22.75
CA ILE A 341 15.35 15.54 22.09
C ILE A 341 14.17 14.95 22.88
N THR A 342 12.99 14.91 22.26
CA THR A 342 11.76 14.35 22.88
C THR A 342 11.59 12.86 22.56
N PRO A 343 10.81 12.09 23.36
CA PRO A 343 10.54 10.68 23.07
C PRO A 343 9.99 10.44 21.65
N VAL A 344 9.16 11.34 21.13
CA VAL A 344 8.63 11.25 19.75
C VAL A 344 9.77 11.37 18.72
N MET A 345 10.69 12.32 18.90
CA MET A 345 11.86 12.45 18.03
C MET A 345 12.78 11.22 18.12
N ILE A 346 12.95 10.65 19.30
CA ILE A 346 13.75 9.43 19.49
C ILE A 346 13.17 8.28 18.68
N ARG A 347 11.85 8.15 18.58
CA ARG A 347 11.19 7.08 17.81
C ARG A 347 11.53 7.12 16.32
N ASP A 348 11.67 8.33 15.76
CA ASP A 348 11.80 8.53 14.32
C ASP A 348 13.26 8.77 13.86
N MET A 349 14.18 8.97 14.82
CA MET A 349 15.59 9.27 14.53
C MET A 349 16.40 8.00 14.20
N PRO A 350 17.37 8.01 13.28
CA PRO A 350 18.23 6.84 13.06
C PRO A 350 19.04 6.47 14.32
N VAL A 351 19.09 5.17 14.66
CA VAL A 351 19.87 4.67 15.82
C VAL A 351 21.32 5.14 15.84
N PRO A 352 22.08 5.15 14.72
CA PRO A 352 23.47 5.63 14.75
C PRO A 352 23.58 7.06 15.27
N HIS A 353 22.67 7.93 14.85
CA HIS A 353 22.64 9.31 15.29
C HIS A 353 22.27 9.44 16.78
N LEU A 354 21.32 8.65 17.27
CA LEU A 354 21.01 8.62 18.71
C LEU A 354 22.21 8.16 19.55
N CYS A 355 22.99 7.20 19.06
CA CYS A 355 24.21 6.74 19.74
C CYS A 355 25.27 7.83 19.80
N GLU A 356 25.49 8.57 18.70
CA GLU A 356 26.39 9.72 18.66
C GLU A 356 25.96 10.84 19.61
N LEU A 357 24.64 11.11 19.67
CA LEU A 357 24.13 12.20 20.50
C LEU A 357 24.14 11.87 21.99
N SER A 358 23.86 10.62 22.36
CA SER A 358 23.69 10.18 23.75
C SER A 358 24.92 9.51 24.34
N GLY A 359 25.83 8.98 23.51
CA GLY A 359 26.95 8.13 23.94
C GLY A 359 26.53 6.70 24.34
N ALA A 360 25.26 6.33 24.13
CA ALA A 360 24.75 5.03 24.52
C ALA A 360 25.14 3.91 23.55
N LEU A 361 25.13 2.68 24.05
CA LEU A 361 25.33 1.49 23.23
C LEU A 361 24.18 1.32 22.22
N LYS A 362 24.53 0.97 20.98
CA LYS A 362 23.59 0.76 19.87
C LYS A 362 22.44 -0.18 20.21
N GLY A 363 22.73 -1.27 20.92
CA GLY A 363 21.70 -2.24 21.35
C GLY A 363 20.67 -1.64 22.31
N HIS A 364 21.11 -0.81 23.26
CA HIS A 364 20.21 -0.15 24.21
C HIS A 364 19.32 0.88 23.52
N MET A 365 19.86 1.65 22.57
CA MET A 365 19.07 2.61 21.78
C MET A 365 18.05 1.95 20.87
N TRP A 366 18.41 0.83 20.23
CA TRP A 366 17.47 0.06 19.42
C TRP A 366 16.30 -0.48 20.25
N GLN A 367 16.58 -1.03 21.44
CA GLN A 367 15.54 -1.50 22.35
C GLN A 367 14.69 -0.35 22.91
N PHE A 368 15.30 0.79 23.21
CA PHE A 368 14.56 1.95 23.68
C PHE A 368 13.63 2.52 22.59
N GLN A 369 14.08 2.60 21.34
CA GLN A 369 13.22 2.97 20.22
C GLN A 369 12.05 2.00 20.03
N ARG A 370 12.31 0.69 20.08
CA ARG A 370 11.27 -0.33 20.00
C ARG A 370 10.26 -0.17 21.14
N PHE A 371 10.72 0.06 22.36
CA PHE A 371 9.86 0.35 23.50
C PHE A 371 8.98 1.59 23.25
N LEU A 372 9.53 2.67 22.69
CA LEU A 372 8.76 3.87 22.36
C LEU A 372 7.70 3.61 21.28
N GLN A 373 7.98 2.79 20.27
CA GLN A 373 6.97 2.35 19.28
C GLN A 373 5.87 1.49 19.92
N GLU A 374 6.21 0.76 20.97
CA GLU A 374 5.29 -0.06 21.74
C GLU A 374 4.57 0.71 22.85
N VAL A 375 4.87 1.97 23.16
CA VAL A 375 4.18 2.69 24.25
C VAL A 375 3.52 3.98 23.79
N VAL A 376 4.08 4.65 22.78
CA VAL A 376 3.62 5.92 22.20
C VAL A 376 3.03 5.69 20.82
#